data_AF-A0A3S3R2X1-F1
#
_entry.id   AF-A0A3S3R2X1-F1
#
_cell.length_a   1.000
_cell.length_b   1.000
_cell.length_c   1.000
_cell.angle_alpha   90.00
_cell.angle_beta   90.00
_cell.angle_gamma   90.00
#
_symmetry.space_group_name_H-M   'P 1'
#
loop_
_entity.id
_entity.type
_entity.pdbx_description
1 polymer ?
#
loop_
_entity_poly.entity_id
_entity_poly.type
_entity_poly.pdbx_seq_one_letter_code
_entity_poly.pdbx_strand_id
1 'polypeptide(L)'
;MQRCKEFKQATTWINLLTKLEKQPRLVGILQSSTSLAKQLISCCQNQNLMSFCKTKGAEQQLMAETIAVSACDTLICDRQHYNDLIYILSLRHQPMTVILNQENYMPDWCWQLPQHQFLCQQDII
;
A
#
# COMPACT_ATOMS: atom_id res chain seq x y z
N MET A 1 -21.06 3.73 -6.18
CA MET A 1 -20.29 3.08 -7.28
C MET A 1 -18.77 3.20 -7.14
N GLN A 2 -18.22 4.29 -6.61
CA GLN A 2 -16.76 4.51 -6.47
C GLN A 2 -16.05 3.49 -5.56
N ARG A 3 -16.64 3.15 -4.40
CA ARG A 3 -16.10 2.15 -3.45
C ARG A 3 -15.92 0.74 -4.05
N CYS A 4 -16.80 0.33 -4.97
CA CYS A 4 -16.66 -0.97 -5.64
C CYS A 4 -15.50 -0.99 -6.65
N LYS A 5 -15.13 0.17 -7.22
CA LYS A 5 -13.98 0.28 -8.13
C LYS A 5 -12.67 0.20 -7.34
N GLU A 6 -12.57 0.96 -6.25
CA GLU A 6 -11.41 0.96 -5.34
C GLU A 6 -11.15 -0.42 -4.74
N PHE A 7 -12.22 -1.14 -4.37
CA PHE A 7 -12.10 -2.52 -3.89
C PHE A 7 -11.59 -3.46 -4.98
N LYS A 8 -12.23 -3.47 -6.17
CA LYS A 8 -11.79 -4.31 -7.29
C LYS A 8 -10.33 -4.07 -7.63
N GLN A 9 -9.90 -2.80 -7.68
CA GLN A 9 -8.53 -2.41 -8.03
C GLN A 9 -7.51 -2.93 -7.02
N ALA A 10 -7.72 -2.70 -5.72
CA ALA A 10 -6.80 -3.20 -4.72
C ALA A 10 -6.80 -4.73 -4.63
N THR A 11 -7.93 -5.41 -4.85
CA THR A 11 -7.92 -6.88 -4.94
C THR A 11 -7.18 -7.39 -6.18
N THR A 12 -7.27 -6.69 -7.32
CA THR A 12 -6.48 -7.04 -8.51
C THR A 12 -5.00 -6.90 -8.23
N TRP A 13 -4.58 -5.82 -7.56
CA TRP A 13 -3.21 -5.67 -7.12
C TRP A 13 -2.74 -6.79 -6.22
N ILE A 14 -3.52 -7.14 -5.19
CA ILE A 14 -3.19 -8.25 -4.28
C ILE A 14 -3.04 -9.57 -5.08
N ASN A 15 -3.91 -9.82 -6.05
CA ASN A 15 -3.82 -11.00 -6.92
C ASN A 15 -2.62 -10.98 -7.88
N LEU A 16 -2.12 -9.80 -8.26
CA LEU A 16 -0.92 -9.67 -9.08
C LEU A 16 0.34 -9.86 -8.24
N LEU A 17 0.36 -9.28 -7.04
CA LEU A 17 1.44 -9.42 -6.07
C LEU A 17 1.76 -10.88 -5.74
N THR A 18 0.75 -11.75 -5.67
CA THR A 18 0.92 -13.18 -5.36
C THR A 18 1.53 -13.99 -6.51
N LYS A 19 1.49 -13.43 -7.72
CA LYS A 19 2.03 -14.03 -8.95
C LYS A 19 3.44 -13.55 -9.27
N LEU A 20 3.96 -12.55 -8.56
CA LEU A 20 5.34 -12.09 -8.72
C LEU A 20 6.30 -13.16 -8.19
N GLU A 21 7.40 -13.40 -8.91
CA GLU A 21 8.44 -14.37 -8.51
C GLU A 21 9.01 -14.08 -7.12
N LYS A 22 9.02 -12.81 -6.72
CA LYS A 22 9.28 -12.37 -5.36
C LYS A 22 7.95 -11.98 -4.71
N GLN A 23 7.26 -12.96 -4.13
CA GLN A 23 6.05 -12.69 -3.36
C GLN A 23 6.34 -11.69 -2.25
N PRO A 24 5.50 -10.66 -2.08
CA PRO A 24 5.70 -9.70 -1.01
C PRO A 24 5.55 -10.40 0.34
N ARG A 25 6.52 -10.19 1.22
CA ARG A 25 6.55 -10.83 2.52
C ARG A 25 5.56 -10.21 3.48
N LEU A 26 5.32 -8.90 3.35
CA LEU A 26 4.46 -8.14 4.25
C LEU A 26 3.87 -6.91 3.54
N VAL A 27 2.53 -6.88 3.48
CA VAL A 27 1.76 -5.79 2.85
C VAL A 27 1.22 -4.83 3.90
N GLY A 28 1.63 -3.57 3.87
CA GLY A 28 1.03 -2.53 4.70
C GLY A 28 -0.16 -1.87 4.02
N ILE A 29 -1.22 -1.62 4.79
CA ILE A 29 -2.47 -1.03 4.29
C ILE A 29 -2.71 0.31 5.00
N LEU A 30 -2.62 1.40 4.23
CA LEU A 30 -2.92 2.77 4.63
C LEU A 30 -4.22 3.20 3.97
N GLN A 31 -5.34 2.95 4.65
CA GLN A 31 -6.69 3.19 4.12
C GLN A 31 -7.55 3.89 5.15
N SER A 32 -8.19 4.98 4.74
CA SER A 32 -9.13 5.78 5.54
C SER A 32 -10.46 5.06 5.76
N SER A 33 -10.89 4.29 4.77
CA SER A 33 -12.11 3.49 4.85
C SER A 33 -11.85 2.21 5.62
N THR A 34 -12.34 2.13 6.87
CA THR A 34 -12.24 0.92 7.70
C THR A 34 -12.84 -0.31 7.02
N SER A 35 -13.94 -0.14 6.26
CA SER A 35 -14.55 -1.25 5.51
C SER A 35 -13.64 -1.76 4.41
N LEU A 36 -13.03 -0.85 3.62
CA LEU A 36 -12.12 -1.22 2.56
C LEU A 36 -10.86 -1.86 3.13
N ALA A 37 -10.28 -1.26 4.17
CA ALA A 37 -9.13 -1.80 4.88
C ALA A 37 -9.34 -3.24 5.35
N LYS A 38 -10.47 -3.52 6.01
CA LYS A 38 -10.84 -4.89 6.44
C LYS A 38 -10.95 -5.86 5.28
N GLN A 39 -11.53 -5.43 4.17
CA GLN A 39 -11.66 -6.27 2.98
C GLN A 39 -10.29 -6.57 2.35
N LEU A 40 -9.37 -5.60 2.33
CA LEU A 40 -8.00 -5.80 1.84
C LEU A 40 -7.20 -6.74 2.72
N ILE A 41 -7.32 -6.61 4.05
CA ILE A 41 -6.71 -7.56 4.99
C ILE A 41 -7.21 -8.97 4.71
N SER A 42 -8.54 -9.14 4.56
CA SER A 42 -9.12 -10.45 4.24
C SER A 42 -8.64 -10.99 2.89
N CYS A 43 -8.46 -10.12 1.89
CA CYS A 43 -7.91 -10.52 0.60
C CYS A 43 -6.46 -10.98 0.71
N CYS A 44 -5.61 -10.25 1.44
CA CYS A 44 -4.23 -10.65 1.72
C CYS A 44 -4.18 -12.01 2.43
N GLN A 45 -5.00 -12.20 3.47
CA GLN A 45 -5.08 -13.47 4.21
C GLN A 45 -5.48 -14.64 3.33
N ASN A 46 -6.50 -14.48 2.47
CA ASN A 46 -6.93 -15.51 1.54
C ASN A 46 -5.85 -15.88 0.50
N GLN A 47 -4.89 -14.99 0.29
CA GLN A 47 -3.76 -15.17 -0.61
C GLN A 47 -2.45 -15.54 0.13
N ASN A 48 -2.53 -15.88 1.42
CA ASN A 48 -1.39 -16.21 2.30
C ASN A 48 -0.34 -15.08 2.43
N LEU A 49 -0.75 -13.82 2.25
CA LEU A 49 0.10 -12.66 2.47
C LEU A 49 -0.08 -12.14 3.90
N MET A 50 1.04 -11.84 4.58
CA MET A 50 0.97 -11.11 5.84
C MET A 50 0.59 -9.66 5.57
N SER A 51 -0.28 -9.09 6.41
CA SER A 51 -0.66 -7.69 6.28
C SER A 51 -0.84 -7.00 7.62
N PHE A 52 -0.52 -5.71 7.67
CA PHE A 52 -0.88 -4.84 8.80
C PHE A 52 -1.65 -3.63 8.28
N CYS A 53 -2.49 -3.05 9.13
CA CYS A 53 -3.31 -1.90 8.78
C CYS A 53 -3.26 -0.84 9.87
N LYS A 54 -3.25 0.43 9.47
CA LYS A 54 -3.44 1.55 10.41
C LYS A 54 -4.87 1.52 10.95
N THR A 55 -5.05 1.23 12.24
CA THR A 55 -6.30 1.49 12.97
C THR A 55 -6.20 2.84 13.67
N LYS A 56 -7.29 3.62 13.70
CA LYS A 56 -7.34 4.92 14.40
C LYS A 56 -6.81 4.77 15.83
N GLY A 57 -5.76 5.52 16.19
CA GLY A 57 -5.24 5.60 17.56
C GLY A 57 -3.77 5.24 17.77
N ALA A 58 -3.07 4.67 16.78
CA ALA A 58 -1.62 4.49 16.87
C ALA A 58 -0.88 5.81 16.58
N GLU A 59 0.17 6.13 17.35
CA GLU A 59 1.05 7.26 17.07
C GLU A 59 1.65 7.10 15.67
N GLN A 60 1.38 8.06 14.79
CA GLN A 60 1.77 8.06 13.37
C GLN A 60 3.26 7.76 13.19
N GLN A 61 4.09 8.34 14.06
CA GLN A 61 5.54 8.24 13.98
C GLN A 61 6.04 6.84 14.32
N LEU A 62 5.56 6.26 15.43
CA LEU A 62 5.97 4.92 15.87
C LEU A 62 5.56 3.84 14.88
N MET A 63 4.40 4.00 14.22
CA MET A 63 3.98 3.13 13.14
C MET A 63 4.86 3.31 11.90
N ALA A 64 5.14 4.55 11.49
CA ALA A 64 5.97 4.81 10.32
C ALA A 64 7.38 4.25 10.49
N GLU A 65 7.97 4.40 11.68
CA GLU A 65 9.24 3.80 12.05
C GLU A 65 9.15 2.28 12.02
N THR A 66 8.10 1.68 12.61
CA THR A 66 7.87 0.22 12.58
C THR A 66 7.81 -0.29 11.14
N ILE A 67 7.10 0.40 10.25
CA ILE A 67 7.01 0.04 8.83
C ILE A 67 8.37 0.18 8.16
N ALA A 68 9.05 1.31 8.36
CA ALA A 68 10.36 1.58 7.78
C ALA A 68 11.41 0.53 8.18
N VAL A 69 11.38 0.03 9.43
CA VAL A 69 12.30 -1.01 9.91
C VAL A 69 11.81 -2.44 9.67
N SER A 70 10.53 -2.63 9.31
CA SER A 70 9.98 -3.95 9.01
C SER A 70 10.41 -4.46 7.64
N ALA A 71 10.26 -5.77 7.45
CA ALA A 71 10.37 -6.43 6.15
C ALA A 71 9.18 -6.11 5.20
N CYS A 72 8.39 -5.06 5.48
CA CYS A 72 7.34 -4.58 4.59
C CYS A 72 7.93 -4.12 3.27
N ASP A 73 7.62 -4.83 2.19
CA ASP A 73 8.11 -4.55 0.85
C ASP A 73 7.01 -3.95 -0.04
N THR A 74 5.75 -3.99 0.40
CA THR A 74 4.62 -3.43 -0.33
C THR A 74 3.69 -2.59 0.55
N LEU A 75 3.29 -1.41 0.09
CA LEU A 75 2.27 -0.56 0.71
C LEU A 75 1.10 -0.31 -0.24
N ILE A 76 -0.13 -0.45 0.25
CA ILE A 76 -1.35 -0.02 -0.43
C ILE A 76 -1.88 1.22 0.27
N CYS A 77 -1.96 2.34 -0.44
CA CYS A 77 -2.26 3.65 0.13
C CYS A 77 -3.41 4.37 -0.60
N ASP A 78 -4.26 5.07 0.17
CA ASP A 78 -5.22 6.04 -0.36
C ASP A 78 -4.72 7.49 -0.22
N ARG A 79 -5.40 8.42 -0.89
CA ARG A 79 -4.99 9.83 -0.94
C ARG A 79 -4.93 10.49 0.45
N GLN A 80 -5.76 10.04 1.38
CA GLN A 80 -5.84 10.64 2.72
C GLN A 80 -4.58 10.36 3.56
N HIS A 81 -3.80 9.35 3.18
CA HIS A 81 -2.59 8.93 3.90
C HIS A 81 -1.29 9.30 3.17
N TYR A 82 -1.31 10.20 2.19
CA TYR A 82 -0.10 10.55 1.44
C TYR A 82 0.99 11.19 2.29
N ASN A 83 0.63 12.04 3.26
CA ASN A 83 1.63 12.61 4.16
C ASN A 83 2.33 11.51 4.98
N ASP A 84 1.57 10.53 5.46
CA ASP A 84 2.13 9.39 6.20
C ASP A 84 3.00 8.52 5.28
N LEU A 85 2.53 8.26 4.06
CA LEU A 85 3.26 7.51 3.06
C LEU A 85 4.60 8.17 2.72
N ILE A 86 4.60 9.47 2.42
CA ILE A 86 5.82 10.21 2.08
C ILE A 86 6.80 10.17 3.26
N TYR A 87 6.32 10.30 4.49
CA TYR A 87 7.15 10.19 5.69
C TYR A 87 7.74 8.78 5.87
N ILE A 88 6.94 7.72 5.67
CA ILE A 88 7.43 6.34 5.72
C ILE A 88 8.53 6.10 4.67
N LEU A 89 8.29 6.56 3.44
CA LEU A 89 9.21 6.37 2.33
C LEU A 89 10.51 7.16 2.52
N SER A 90 10.46 8.38 3.10
CA SER A 90 11.67 9.16 3.37
C SER A 90 12.57 8.54 4.44
N LEU A 91 12.00 7.79 5.38
CA LEU A 91 12.76 7.04 6.39
C LEU A 91 13.31 5.70 5.86
N ARG A 92 12.83 5.22 4.72
CA ARG A 92 13.14 3.88 4.22
C ARG A 92 14.21 3.90 3.14
N HIS A 93 15.38 3.34 3.45
CA HIS A 93 16.48 3.24 2.50
C HIS A 93 16.34 2.11 1.46
N GLN A 94 15.47 1.12 1.72
CA GLN A 94 15.26 -0.01 0.82
C GLN A 94 14.11 0.26 -0.16
N PRO A 95 14.22 -0.20 -1.43
CA PRO A 95 13.13 -0.15 -2.39
C PRO A 95 11.84 -0.78 -1.83
N MET A 96 10.71 -0.21 -2.21
CA MET A 96 9.39 -0.62 -1.78
C MET A 96 8.41 -0.44 -2.93
N THR A 97 7.47 -1.35 -3.07
CA THR A 97 6.35 -1.24 -4.00
C THR A 97 5.21 -0.49 -3.34
N VAL A 98 4.72 0.56 -3.97
CA VAL A 98 3.69 1.45 -3.44
C VAL A 98 2.52 1.49 -4.41
N ILE A 99 1.40 0.93 -3.99
CA ILE A 99 0.15 0.88 -4.75
C ILE A 99 -0.73 2.07 -4.34
N LEU A 100 -0.91 3.01 -5.26
CA LEU A 100 -1.76 4.17 -5.13
C LEU A 100 -3.18 3.81 -5.61
N ASN A 101 -3.99 3.23 -4.72
CA ASN A 101 -5.25 2.59 -5.10
C ASN A 101 -6.31 3.55 -5.69
N GLN A 102 -6.17 4.85 -5.45
CA GLN A 102 -7.11 5.89 -5.90
C GLN A 102 -6.58 6.75 -7.05
N GLU A 103 -5.39 6.45 -7.56
CA GLU A 103 -4.79 7.22 -8.65
C GLU A 103 -4.90 6.50 -9.98
N ASN A 104 -5.30 7.25 -11.00
CA ASN A 104 -5.27 6.77 -12.37
C ASN A 104 -3.85 6.79 -12.93
N TYR A 105 -3.10 7.85 -12.58
CA TYR A 105 -1.75 8.14 -13.05
C TYR A 105 -0.84 8.41 -11.85
N MET A 106 0.45 8.15 -12.01
CA MET A 106 1.44 8.42 -10.98
C MET A 106 1.52 9.94 -10.70
N PRO A 107 1.30 10.41 -9.45
CA PRO A 107 1.46 11.81 -9.09
C PRO A 107 2.90 12.32 -9.19
N ASP A 108 3.09 13.61 -9.43
CA ASP A 108 4.42 14.20 -9.64
C ASP A 108 5.37 14.05 -8.45
N TRP A 109 4.85 14.03 -7.22
CA TRP A 109 5.70 13.87 -6.03
C TRP A 109 6.39 12.50 -5.99
N CYS A 110 5.88 11.48 -6.69
CA CYS A 110 6.51 10.18 -6.77
C CYS A 110 7.91 10.26 -7.42
N TRP A 111 8.13 11.23 -8.31
CA TRP A 111 9.44 11.46 -8.94
C TRP A 111 10.52 11.91 -7.95
N GLN A 112 10.14 12.40 -6.77
CA GLN A 112 11.08 12.78 -5.70
C GLN A 112 11.62 11.57 -4.94
N LEU A 113 11.05 10.38 -5.17
CA LEU A 113 11.34 9.14 -4.44
C LEU A 113 11.68 7.99 -5.41
N PRO A 114 12.71 8.15 -6.27
CA PRO A 114 12.96 7.25 -7.40
C PRO A 114 13.36 5.82 -6.99
N GLN A 115 13.80 5.60 -5.74
CA GLN A 115 14.13 4.27 -5.24
C GLN A 115 12.91 3.37 -5.01
N HIS A 116 11.70 3.94 -4.95
CA HIS A 116 10.47 3.19 -4.74
C HIS A 116 9.71 3.00 -6.04
N GLN A 117 9.06 1.86 -6.18
CA GLN A 117 8.22 1.56 -7.34
C GLN A 117 6.79 1.96 -7.04
N PHE A 118 6.27 2.94 -7.76
CA PHE A 118 4.87 3.35 -7.63
C PHE A 118 4.02 2.68 -8.70
N LEU A 119 2.85 2.19 -8.30
CA LEU A 119 1.87 1.52 -9.13
C LEU A 119 0.50 2.18 -8.93
N CYS A 120 -0.20 2.44 -10.03
CA CYS A 120 -1.50 3.09 -10.05
C CYS A 120 -2.43 2.40 -11.07
N GLN A 121 -3.66 2.86 -11.25
CA GLN A 121 -4.65 2.07 -12.01
C GLN A 121 -4.27 1.79 -13.47
N GLN A 122 -3.50 2.67 -14.11
CA GLN A 122 -3.01 2.43 -15.47
C GLN A 122 -2.10 1.19 -15.58
N ASP A 123 -1.47 0.78 -14.49
CA ASP A 123 -0.50 -0.30 -14.46
C ASP A 123 -1.15 -1.69 -14.27
N ILE A 124 -2.49 -1.74 -14.16
CA ILE A 124 -3.28 -2.98 -13.99
C ILE A 124 -3.56 -3.70 -15.34
N ILE A 125 -3.14 -3.12 -16.47
CA ILE A 125 -3.48 -3.58 -17.84
C ILE A 125 -2.72 -4.86 -18.22
#